data_AF-A0A9D2LAQ8-F1
#
_entry.id   AF-A0A9D2LAQ8-F1
#
_cell.length_a   1.000
_cell.length_b   1.000
_cell.length_c   1.000
_cell.angle_alpha   90.00
_cell.angle_beta   90.00
_cell.angle_gamma   90.00
#
_symmetry.space_group_name_H-M   'P 1'
#
loop_
_entity.id
_entity.type
_entity.pdbx_description
1 polymer ?
#
loop_
_entity_poly.entity_id
_entity_poly.type
_entity_poly.pdbx_seq_one_letter_code
_entity_poly.pdbx_strand_id
1 'polypeptide(L)'
;MPQLLALLDTGTLPARWFTFILRRSSTLTPHHLTELDHSIADWDLRVDEDRFRRRLNALVQWLHDRDDATPTPPQRSVDIHPPDEDGTACLQLHGPAPEILSLGRRLDSAARAIQKDQRKAIATGHDIPFDDGTATTTGKPLPLTRLRYEILTRSILDTGTTPVPRERFRLTITVPALTLLGIENAPGLLDGIHPIPPQMARQLAGSENTWHRVLTDPTTGAFLPLPADRYVPTPEMLEYLRLTFPVCAVPGCTRPTSWASQIDHIQEYHHTHPETGGTTEIPNLHPLCWRHHQMKTAGLLDPIKKSITHPTTPTNTQFEPGTTTWTIRNSPPRHTLDECDLITPWLVHTFTTTWKEFQQRLTHHNHPDPPPDPEPPPF
;
A
#
# COMPACT_ATOMS: atom_id res chain seq x y z
N MET A 1 29.34 7.92 6.63
CA MET A 1 30.05 7.88 7.91
C MET A 1 31.42 7.22 7.75
N PRO A 2 32.32 7.79 6.93
CA PRO A 2 33.63 7.20 6.67
C PRO A 2 34.51 7.05 7.92
N GLN A 3 34.41 7.95 8.90
CA GLN A 3 35.29 7.89 10.08
C GLN A 3 34.88 6.76 11.04
N LEU A 4 33.57 6.60 11.27
CA LEU A 4 33.08 5.49 12.08
C LEU A 4 33.27 4.13 11.40
N LEU A 5 33.24 4.07 10.06
CA LEU A 5 33.62 2.87 9.31
C LEU A 5 35.09 2.52 9.53
N ALA A 6 36.01 3.49 9.49
CA ALA A 6 37.43 3.25 9.78
C ALA A 6 37.66 2.80 11.24
N LEU A 7 36.91 3.33 12.19
CA LEU A 7 36.97 2.89 13.60
C LEU A 7 36.39 1.48 13.80
N LEU A 8 35.39 1.09 13.01
CA LEU A 8 34.86 -0.27 12.99
C LEU A 8 35.89 -1.25 12.41
N ASP A 9 36.52 -0.89 11.29
CA ASP A 9 37.52 -1.73 10.61
C ASP A 9 38.76 -1.98 11.48
N THR A 10 39.16 -1.00 12.30
CA THR A 10 40.25 -1.14 13.27
C THR A 10 39.85 -1.86 14.56
N GLY A 11 38.57 -2.21 14.74
CA GLY A 11 38.04 -2.88 15.93
C GLY A 11 37.85 -1.97 17.14
N THR A 12 38.09 -0.66 16.99
CA THR A 12 37.94 0.34 18.07
C THR A 12 36.46 0.63 18.37
N LEU A 13 35.60 0.55 17.35
CA LEU A 13 34.15 0.65 17.49
C LEU A 13 33.49 -0.74 17.36
N PRO A 14 32.77 -1.23 18.38
CA PRO A 14 32.07 -2.52 18.27
C PRO A 14 30.98 -2.51 17.19
N ALA A 15 30.92 -3.56 16.37
CA ALA A 15 29.95 -3.69 15.27
C ALA A 15 28.48 -3.55 15.71
N ARG A 16 28.15 -4.04 16.91
CA ARG A 16 26.80 -3.92 17.49
C ARG A 16 26.42 -2.46 17.79
N TRP A 17 27.38 -1.64 18.20
CA TRP A 17 27.15 -0.20 18.44
C TRP A 17 27.03 0.56 17.12
N PHE A 18 27.83 0.20 16.13
CA PHE A 18 27.73 0.78 14.79
C PHE A 18 26.34 0.52 14.16
N THR A 19 25.79 -0.69 14.33
CA THR A 19 24.42 -1.01 13.90
C THR A 19 23.37 -0.15 14.61
N PHE A 20 23.58 0.14 15.89
CA PHE A 20 22.70 1.00 16.66
C PHE A 20 22.80 2.47 16.22
N ILE A 21 23.99 2.96 15.92
CA ILE A 21 24.23 4.28 15.32
C ILE A 21 23.45 4.40 14.01
N LEU A 22 23.59 3.45 13.09
CA LEU A 22 22.90 3.49 11.80
C LEU A 22 21.38 3.51 11.94
N ARG A 23 20.82 2.68 12.83
CA ARG A 23 19.37 2.67 13.07
C ARG A 23 18.88 4.00 13.64
N ARG A 24 19.59 4.53 14.65
CA ARG A 24 19.12 5.72 15.38
C ARG A 24 19.32 7.01 14.60
N SER A 25 20.39 7.09 13.81
CA SER A 25 20.71 8.24 12.96
C SER A 25 20.00 8.21 11.61
N SER A 26 19.25 7.15 11.27
CA SER A 26 18.61 6.97 9.95
C SER A 26 17.72 8.13 9.48
N THR A 27 17.24 8.97 10.40
CA THR A 27 16.40 10.14 10.12
C THR A 27 17.17 11.47 10.07
N LEU A 28 18.47 11.48 10.35
CA LEU A 28 19.29 12.69 10.29
C LEU A 28 19.65 13.05 8.84
N THR A 29 19.79 14.36 8.59
CA THR A 29 20.20 14.88 7.28
C THR A 29 21.64 14.47 6.96
N PRO A 30 22.07 14.43 5.68
CA PRO A 30 23.47 14.12 5.33
C PRO A 30 24.49 15.02 6.03
N HIS A 31 24.16 16.31 6.21
CA HIS A 31 24.96 17.24 6.98
C HIS A 31 25.08 16.80 8.45
N HIS A 32 23.96 16.46 9.10
CA HIS A 32 23.95 15.94 10.47
C HIS A 32 24.55 14.55 10.61
N LEU A 33 24.52 13.73 9.57
CA LEU A 33 25.22 12.44 9.55
C LEU A 33 26.73 12.66 9.47
N THR A 34 27.20 13.69 8.76
CA THR A 34 28.62 14.09 8.76
C THR A 34 29.02 14.70 10.10
N GLU A 35 28.20 15.57 10.71
CA GLU A 35 28.46 16.07 12.07
C GLU A 35 28.45 14.94 13.10
N LEU A 36 27.53 14.00 12.99
CA LEU A 36 27.44 12.83 13.87
C LEU A 36 28.65 11.91 13.68
N ASP A 37 29.07 11.67 12.43
CA ASP A 37 30.27 10.87 12.12
C ASP A 37 31.52 11.47 12.75
N HIS A 38 31.72 12.78 12.59
CA HIS A 38 32.82 13.50 13.23
C HIS A 38 32.71 13.50 14.75
N SER A 39 31.52 13.81 15.29
CA SER A 39 31.31 13.91 16.72
C SER A 39 31.58 12.59 17.44
N ILE A 40 31.07 11.48 16.90
CA ILE A 40 31.28 10.17 17.53
C ILE A 40 32.71 9.67 17.30
N ALA A 41 33.34 9.98 16.18
CA ALA A 41 34.74 9.62 15.94
C ALA A 41 35.70 10.24 16.98
N ASP A 42 35.34 11.42 17.50
CA ASP A 42 36.10 12.09 18.57
C ASP A 42 35.72 11.62 19.99
N TRP A 43 34.73 10.74 20.16
CA TRP A 43 34.35 10.26 21.50
C TRP A 43 35.37 9.26 22.05
N ASP A 44 35.58 9.31 23.37
CA ASP A 44 36.24 8.19 24.07
C ASP A 44 35.26 7.00 24.15
N LEU A 45 35.51 5.99 23.31
CA LEU A 45 34.68 4.80 23.16
C LEU A 45 34.90 3.74 24.26
N ARG A 46 35.78 3.98 25.23
CA ARG A 46 36.03 3.09 26.38
C ARG A 46 34.99 3.24 27.50
N VAL A 47 33.71 3.41 27.12
CA VAL A 47 32.57 3.58 28.03
C VAL A 47 31.66 2.35 28.01
N ASP A 48 30.68 2.27 28.91
CA ASP A 48 29.65 1.23 28.88
C ASP A 48 28.58 1.50 27.80
N GLU A 49 27.91 0.45 27.34
CA GLU A 49 26.95 0.50 26.23
C GLU A 49 25.73 1.37 26.52
N ASP A 50 25.20 1.36 27.73
CA ASP A 50 24.02 2.17 28.09
C ASP A 50 24.37 3.65 28.15
N ARG A 51 25.57 4.00 28.63
CA ARG A 51 26.10 5.36 28.57
C ARG A 51 26.32 5.81 27.13
N PHE A 52 26.87 4.94 26.27
CA PHE A 52 27.01 5.22 24.84
C PHE A 52 25.64 5.46 24.17
N ARG A 53 24.65 4.58 24.40
CA ARG A 53 23.30 4.70 23.81
C ARG A 53 22.57 5.96 24.27
N ARG A 54 22.70 6.35 25.55
CA ARG A 54 22.12 7.61 26.05
C ARG A 54 22.76 8.83 25.40
N ARG A 55 24.10 8.86 25.31
CA ARG A 55 24.83 9.95 24.63
C ARG A 55 24.45 10.04 23.16
N LEU A 56 24.37 8.91 22.46
CA LEU A 56 23.93 8.85 21.07
C LEU A 56 22.49 9.32 20.90
N ASN A 57 21.56 8.85 21.73
CA ASN A 57 20.16 9.29 21.66
C ASN A 57 20.02 10.79 21.93
N ALA A 58 20.76 11.32 22.90
CA ALA A 58 20.77 12.74 23.20
C ALA A 58 21.40 13.56 22.07
N LEU A 59 22.51 13.11 21.49
CA LEU A 59 23.15 13.77 20.35
C LEU A 59 22.21 13.77 19.13
N VAL A 60 21.61 12.62 18.81
CA VAL A 60 20.67 12.51 17.69
C VAL A 60 19.43 13.39 17.94
N GLN A 61 18.88 13.38 19.16
CA GLN A 61 17.74 14.23 19.50
C GLN A 61 18.12 15.71 19.45
N TRP A 62 19.29 16.09 19.94
CA TRP A 62 19.78 17.47 19.89
C TRP A 62 20.05 17.93 18.45
N LEU A 63 20.59 17.08 17.59
CA LEU A 63 20.75 17.38 16.16
C LEU A 63 19.39 17.49 15.45
N HIS A 64 18.36 16.78 15.91
CA HIS A 64 16.97 16.97 15.44
C HIS A 64 16.38 18.29 15.95
N ASP A 65 16.49 18.56 17.26
CA ASP A 65 15.90 19.72 17.92
C ASP A 65 16.60 21.04 17.55
N ARG A 66 17.85 20.99 17.09
CA ARG A 66 18.58 22.16 16.56
C ARG A 66 17.97 22.68 15.26
N ASP A 67 17.37 21.80 14.48
CA ASP A 67 16.65 22.17 13.25
C ASP A 67 15.17 22.50 13.54
N ASP A 68 14.58 21.96 14.61
CA ASP A 68 13.16 22.14 14.97
C ASP A 68 12.96 22.69 16.40
N ALA A 69 12.71 23.99 16.53
CA ALA A 69 12.49 24.67 17.81
C ALA A 69 11.10 24.45 18.46
N THR A 70 10.30 23.47 18.05
CA THR A 70 8.92 23.31 18.59
C THR A 70 8.64 21.89 19.07
N PRO A 71 8.32 21.66 20.36
CA PRO A 71 7.93 20.34 20.83
C PRO A 71 6.61 19.93 20.17
N THR A 72 6.63 18.81 19.47
CA THR A 72 5.44 18.25 18.82
C THR A 72 4.41 17.87 19.89
N PRO A 73 3.18 18.42 19.84
CA PRO A 73 2.14 18.03 20.78
C PRO A 73 1.84 16.53 20.66
N PRO A 74 1.49 15.83 21.77
CA PRO A 74 1.24 14.40 21.75
C PRO A 74 0.09 14.11 20.78
N GLN A 75 0.40 13.34 19.73
CA GLN A 75 -0.58 12.97 18.71
C GLN A 75 -1.61 12.00 19.30
N ARG A 76 -2.88 12.29 19.04
CA ARG A 76 -4.01 11.39 19.30
C ARG A 76 -4.54 10.94 17.95
N SER A 77 -4.39 9.66 17.63
CA SER A 77 -4.84 9.08 16.36
C SER A 77 -5.35 7.67 16.56
N VAL A 78 -6.27 7.27 15.68
CA VAL A 78 -6.66 5.88 15.50
C VAL A 78 -6.31 5.54 14.06
N ASP A 79 -5.50 4.51 13.87
CA ASP A 79 -5.01 4.04 12.58
C ASP A 79 -5.56 2.63 12.32
N ILE A 80 -6.12 2.41 11.13
CA ILE A 80 -6.54 1.09 10.67
C ILE A 80 -5.48 0.60 9.67
N HIS A 81 -4.79 -0.48 10.03
CA HIS A 81 -3.82 -1.13 9.15
C HIS A 81 -4.54 -2.05 8.17
N PRO A 82 -4.07 -2.13 6.91
CA PRO A 82 -4.59 -3.06 5.93
C PRO A 82 -4.47 -4.52 6.42
N PRO A 83 -5.28 -5.43 5.87
CA PRO A 83 -5.23 -6.83 6.24
C PRO A 83 -3.86 -7.46 5.92
N ASP A 84 -3.43 -8.41 6.74
CA ASP A 84 -2.30 -9.29 6.47
C ASP A 84 -2.63 -10.36 5.42
N GLU A 85 -1.65 -11.20 5.05
CA GLU A 85 -1.80 -12.28 4.06
C GLU A 85 -2.93 -13.27 4.41
N ASP A 86 -3.27 -13.38 5.70
CA ASP A 86 -4.33 -14.25 6.21
C ASP A 86 -5.70 -13.53 6.31
N GLY A 87 -5.78 -12.26 5.89
CA GLY A 87 -7.01 -11.46 5.88
C GLY A 87 -7.32 -10.76 7.21
N THR A 88 -6.37 -10.67 8.14
CA THR A 88 -6.53 -10.03 9.46
C THR A 88 -6.06 -8.57 9.44
N ALA A 89 -6.95 -7.64 9.78
CA ALA A 89 -6.61 -6.22 9.92
C ALA A 89 -6.33 -5.82 11.37
N CYS A 90 -5.57 -4.74 11.56
CA CYS A 90 -5.19 -4.24 12.89
C CYS A 90 -5.67 -2.80 13.11
N LEU A 91 -6.30 -2.53 14.26
CA LEU A 91 -6.65 -1.19 14.72
C LEU A 91 -5.62 -0.74 15.77
N GLN A 92 -4.94 0.38 15.54
CA GLN A 92 -3.92 0.93 16.42
C GLN A 92 -4.33 2.31 16.95
N LEU A 93 -4.23 2.51 18.27
CA LEU A 93 -4.60 3.75 18.94
C LEU A 93 -3.35 4.42 19.55
N HIS A 94 -3.13 5.68 19.20
CA HIS A 94 -2.06 6.53 19.71
C HIS A 94 -2.64 7.68 20.53
N GLY A 95 -1.95 8.05 21.61
CA GLY A 95 -2.35 9.16 22.47
C GLY A 95 -1.39 9.31 23.65
N PRO A 96 -1.61 10.31 24.51
CA PRO A 96 -0.89 10.41 25.78
C PRO A 96 -0.99 9.11 26.56
N ALA A 97 0.16 8.61 27.03
CA ALA A 97 0.25 7.32 27.71
C ALA A 97 -0.79 7.15 28.86
N PRO A 98 -1.08 8.16 29.71
CA PRO A 98 -2.10 8.01 30.75
C PRO A 98 -3.52 7.73 30.21
N GLU A 99 -3.88 8.31 29.07
CA GLU A 99 -5.19 8.15 28.44
C GLU A 99 -5.34 6.73 27.86
N ILE A 100 -4.34 6.28 27.11
CA ILE A 100 -4.35 4.95 26.46
C ILE A 100 -4.32 3.83 27.50
N LEU A 101 -3.48 3.96 28.53
CA LEU A 101 -3.41 2.97 29.60
C LEU A 101 -4.70 2.92 30.42
N SER A 102 -5.36 4.06 30.64
CA SER A 102 -6.65 4.11 31.32
C SER A 102 -7.75 3.41 30.50
N LEU A 103 -7.80 3.65 29.18
CA LEU A 103 -8.71 2.96 28.27
C LEU A 103 -8.49 1.44 28.28
N GLY A 104 -7.24 0.99 28.11
CA GLY A 104 -6.91 -0.43 28.13
C GLY A 104 -7.32 -1.12 29.43
N ARG A 105 -7.13 -0.46 30.58
CA ARG A 105 -7.58 -0.99 31.89
C ARG A 105 -9.09 -1.12 31.99
N ARG A 106 -9.86 -0.13 31.51
CA ARG A 106 -11.34 -0.20 31.51
C ARG A 106 -11.85 -1.33 30.63
N LEU A 107 -11.26 -1.51 29.45
CA LEU A 107 -11.59 -2.62 28.54
C LEU A 107 -11.29 -3.98 29.19
N ASP A 108 -10.14 -4.11 29.84
CA ASP A 108 -9.75 -5.31 30.59
C ASP A 108 -10.72 -5.63 31.73
N SER A 109 -11.12 -4.61 32.50
CA SER A 109 -12.09 -4.77 33.58
C SER A 109 -13.45 -5.21 33.06
N ALA A 110 -13.93 -4.63 31.95
CA ALA A 110 -15.19 -5.01 31.32
C ALA A 110 -15.16 -6.46 30.80
N ALA A 111 -14.09 -6.85 30.09
CA ALA A 111 -13.92 -8.22 29.60
C ALA A 111 -13.94 -9.25 30.74
N ARG A 112 -13.29 -8.94 31.87
CA ARG A 112 -13.29 -9.82 33.05
C ARG A 112 -14.67 -9.91 33.71
N ALA A 113 -15.41 -8.81 33.77
CA ALA A 113 -16.78 -8.79 34.30
C ALA A 113 -17.71 -9.66 33.45
N ILE A 114 -17.71 -9.45 32.12
CA ILE A 114 -18.49 -10.27 31.19
C ILE A 114 -18.07 -11.73 31.27
N GLN A 115 -16.77 -12.04 31.33
CA GLN A 115 -16.32 -13.43 31.47
C GLN A 115 -16.83 -14.10 32.76
N LYS A 116 -16.93 -13.33 33.86
CA LYS A 116 -17.51 -13.80 35.12
C LYS A 116 -19.00 -14.08 34.96
N ASP A 117 -19.73 -13.21 34.28
CA ASP A 117 -21.16 -13.39 34.02
C ASP A 117 -21.42 -14.55 33.06
N GLN A 118 -20.60 -14.75 32.03
CA GLN A 118 -20.64 -15.93 31.17
C GLN A 118 -20.47 -17.23 31.98
N ARG A 119 -19.49 -17.30 32.90
CA ARG A 119 -19.33 -18.46 33.79
C ARG A 119 -20.59 -18.74 34.60
N LYS A 120 -21.23 -17.70 35.12
CA LYS A 120 -22.47 -17.82 35.90
C LYS A 120 -23.65 -18.27 35.02
N ALA A 121 -23.80 -17.69 33.82
CA ALA A 121 -24.84 -18.06 32.86
C ALA A 121 -24.72 -19.52 32.44
N ILE A 122 -23.49 -19.97 32.10
CA ILE A 122 -23.19 -21.36 31.77
C ILE A 122 -23.56 -22.31 32.92
N ALA A 123 -23.18 -21.97 34.16
CA ALA A 123 -23.46 -22.81 35.32
C ALA A 123 -24.96 -22.88 35.67
N THR A 124 -25.75 -21.87 35.29
CA THR A 124 -27.17 -21.75 35.64
C THR A 124 -28.12 -21.99 34.46
N GLY A 125 -27.59 -22.28 33.26
CA GLY A 125 -28.38 -22.52 32.05
C GLY A 125 -29.13 -21.28 31.52
N HIS A 126 -28.65 -20.07 31.81
CA HIS A 126 -29.24 -18.83 31.28
C HIS A 126 -28.51 -18.36 30.02
N ASP A 127 -29.09 -17.35 29.35
CA ASP A 127 -28.51 -16.72 28.16
C ASP A 127 -27.09 -16.17 28.44
N ILE A 128 -26.16 -16.46 27.53
CA ILE A 128 -24.73 -16.16 27.72
C ILE A 128 -24.44 -14.78 27.10
N PRO A 129 -24.10 -13.76 27.91
CA PRO A 129 -23.87 -12.42 27.39
C PRO A 129 -22.63 -12.37 26.50
N PHE A 130 -22.67 -11.57 25.43
CA PHE A 130 -21.57 -11.40 24.47
C PHE A 130 -21.07 -12.73 23.86
N ASP A 131 -21.98 -13.68 23.65
CA ASP A 131 -21.68 -14.91 22.92
C ASP A 131 -21.95 -14.74 21.41
N ASP A 132 -21.19 -15.48 20.59
CA ASP A 132 -21.39 -15.66 19.15
C ASP A 132 -21.81 -17.10 18.81
N GLY A 133 -22.15 -17.88 19.83
CA GLY A 133 -22.47 -19.31 19.77
C GLY A 133 -21.29 -20.20 20.21
N THR A 134 -20.08 -19.64 20.34
CA THR A 134 -18.90 -20.41 20.75
C THR A 134 -18.97 -20.84 22.21
N ALA A 135 -19.37 -19.96 23.13
CA ALA A 135 -19.47 -20.30 24.55
C ALA A 135 -20.61 -21.30 24.81
N THR A 136 -21.73 -21.13 24.10
CA THR A 136 -22.85 -22.08 24.10
C THR A 136 -22.41 -23.48 23.65
N THR A 137 -21.64 -23.56 22.56
CA THR A 137 -21.18 -24.84 21.99
C THR A 137 -20.13 -25.52 22.87
N THR A 138 -19.18 -24.74 23.39
CA THR A 138 -18.03 -25.28 24.14
C THR A 138 -18.30 -25.50 25.63
N GLY A 139 -19.39 -24.93 26.16
CA GLY A 139 -19.70 -24.94 27.59
C GLY A 139 -18.66 -24.19 28.44
N LYS A 140 -17.86 -23.31 27.83
CA LYS A 140 -16.79 -22.55 28.48
C LYS A 140 -16.93 -21.07 28.16
N PRO A 141 -16.57 -20.17 29.10
CA PRO A 141 -16.57 -18.74 28.81
C PRO A 141 -15.52 -18.40 27.75
N LEU A 142 -15.80 -17.38 26.94
CA LEU A 142 -14.87 -16.88 25.93
C LEU A 142 -13.54 -16.41 26.57
N PRO A 143 -12.40 -16.58 25.90
CA PRO A 143 -11.12 -16.07 26.39
C PRO A 143 -11.12 -14.54 26.43
N LEU A 144 -10.31 -13.96 27.33
CA LEU A 144 -10.27 -12.50 27.53
C LEU A 144 -9.88 -11.74 26.26
N THR A 145 -9.00 -12.31 25.42
CA THR A 145 -8.65 -11.74 24.11
C THR A 145 -9.86 -11.64 23.18
N ARG A 146 -10.67 -12.69 23.10
CA ARG A 146 -11.91 -12.71 22.30
C ARG A 146 -12.95 -11.75 22.87
N LEU A 147 -13.14 -11.71 24.20
CA LEU A 147 -14.09 -10.79 24.81
C LEU A 147 -13.73 -9.32 24.59
N ARG A 148 -12.43 -8.97 24.65
CA ARG A 148 -11.99 -7.61 24.31
C ARG A 148 -12.32 -7.24 22.87
N TYR A 149 -12.12 -8.19 21.94
CA TYR A 149 -12.50 -8.03 20.53
C TYR A 149 -14.01 -7.80 20.40
N GLU A 150 -14.85 -8.68 20.95
CA GLU A 150 -16.31 -8.55 20.87
C GLU A 150 -16.83 -7.27 21.51
N ILE A 151 -16.25 -6.84 22.64
CA ILE A 151 -16.61 -5.58 23.28
C ILE A 151 -16.28 -4.40 22.36
N LEU A 152 -15.09 -4.38 21.75
CA LEU A 152 -14.71 -3.28 20.86
C LEU A 152 -15.51 -3.24 19.55
N THR A 153 -15.94 -4.38 19.01
CA THR A 153 -16.66 -4.45 17.74
C THR A 153 -18.18 -4.34 17.87
N ARG A 154 -18.76 -4.79 18.99
CA ARG A 154 -20.22 -4.76 19.21
C ARG A 154 -20.69 -3.58 20.05
N SER A 155 -19.81 -2.90 20.77
CA SER A 155 -20.20 -1.70 21.50
C SER A 155 -20.45 -0.56 20.53
N ILE A 156 -21.63 0.04 20.61
CA ILE A 156 -21.97 1.22 19.81
C ILE A 156 -21.07 2.36 20.29
N LEU A 157 -20.34 2.98 19.36
CA LEU A 157 -19.65 4.24 19.61
C LEU A 157 -20.72 5.32 19.80
N ASP A 158 -21.00 5.67 21.06
CA ASP A 158 -21.92 6.76 21.39
C ASP A 158 -21.30 8.10 20.97
N THR A 159 -21.98 8.79 20.07
CA THR A 159 -21.55 10.04 19.44
C THR A 159 -22.32 11.24 19.97
N GLY A 160 -23.10 11.05 21.04
CA GLY A 160 -23.90 12.09 21.66
C GLY A 160 -24.96 12.62 20.70
N THR A 161 -25.00 13.94 20.51
CA THR A 161 -25.93 14.62 19.59
C THR A 161 -25.46 14.64 18.14
N THR A 162 -24.28 14.08 17.84
CA THR A 162 -23.72 14.10 16.49
C THR A 162 -24.39 12.99 15.68
N PRO A 163 -25.16 13.30 14.62
CA PRO A 163 -25.65 12.27 13.73
C PRO A 163 -24.44 11.61 13.06
N VAL A 164 -24.12 10.38 13.43
CA VAL A 164 -23.16 9.56 12.69
C VAL A 164 -23.79 9.27 11.35
N PRO A 165 -23.26 9.79 10.24
CA PRO A 165 -23.68 9.33 8.93
C PRO A 165 -23.47 7.82 8.91
N ARG A 166 -24.42 7.04 8.36
CA ARG A 166 -24.11 5.65 8.00
C ARG A 166 -22.90 5.70 7.07
N GLU A 167 -21.72 5.43 7.61
CA GLU A 167 -20.50 5.51 6.84
C GLU A 167 -20.56 4.36 5.82
N ARG A 168 -20.63 4.75 4.55
CA ARG A 168 -20.52 3.84 3.42
C ARG A 168 -19.04 3.50 3.29
N PHE A 169 -18.58 2.46 3.98
CA PHE A 169 -17.32 1.85 3.56
C PHE A 169 -17.57 1.24 2.17
N ARG A 170 -16.80 1.67 1.18
CA ARG A 170 -16.90 1.17 -0.19
C ARG A 170 -15.68 0.29 -0.43
N LEU A 171 -15.93 -0.99 -0.61
CA LEU A 171 -14.93 -1.97 -1.05
C LEU A 171 -15.09 -2.14 -2.56
N THR A 172 -14.01 -2.01 -3.32
CA THR A 172 -14.04 -2.18 -4.77
C THR A 172 -13.50 -3.54 -5.12
N ILE A 173 -14.26 -4.34 -5.85
CA ILE A 173 -13.83 -5.67 -6.26
C ILE A 173 -13.72 -5.68 -7.77
N THR A 174 -12.51 -5.95 -8.27
CA THR A 174 -12.25 -6.10 -9.70
C THR A 174 -12.26 -7.57 -10.04
N VAL A 175 -13.10 -7.97 -10.98
CA VAL A 175 -13.21 -9.36 -11.42
C VAL A 175 -13.00 -9.41 -12.94
N PRO A 176 -12.06 -10.22 -13.44
CA PRO A 176 -11.96 -10.48 -14.88
C PRO A 176 -13.30 -10.95 -15.44
N ALA A 177 -13.70 -10.40 -16.59
CA ALA A 177 -15.02 -10.68 -17.16
C ALA A 177 -15.25 -12.18 -17.42
N LEU A 178 -14.22 -12.91 -17.84
CA LEU A 178 -14.30 -14.35 -18.07
C LEU A 178 -14.35 -15.15 -16.74
N THR A 179 -13.67 -14.70 -15.68
CA THR A 179 -13.81 -15.29 -14.33
C THR A 179 -15.23 -15.14 -13.82
N LEU A 180 -15.83 -13.97 -14.04
CA LEU A 180 -17.19 -13.68 -13.63
C LEU A 180 -18.21 -14.56 -14.37
N LEU A 181 -18.03 -14.73 -15.69
CA LEU A 181 -18.86 -15.61 -16.52
C LEU A 181 -18.62 -17.11 -16.26
N GLY A 182 -17.66 -17.46 -15.40
CA GLY A 182 -17.30 -18.84 -15.08
C GLY A 182 -16.55 -19.56 -16.21
N ILE A 183 -16.05 -18.82 -17.18
CA ILE A 183 -15.27 -19.34 -18.32
C ILE A 183 -13.82 -19.63 -17.89
N GLU A 184 -13.29 -18.85 -16.94
CA GLU A 184 -11.97 -19.08 -16.33
C GLU A 184 -12.00 -18.92 -14.79
N ASN A 185 -10.85 -19.13 -14.14
CA ASN A 185 -10.69 -19.03 -12.69
C ASN A 185 -9.53 -18.11 -12.27
N ALA A 186 -9.27 -17.04 -13.02
CA ALA A 186 -8.34 -16.00 -12.58
C ALA A 186 -8.86 -15.32 -11.28
N PRO A 187 -7.99 -14.94 -10.33
CA PRO A 187 -8.42 -14.32 -9.08
C PRO A 187 -9.10 -12.97 -9.30
N GLY A 188 -9.98 -12.58 -8.38
CA GLY A 188 -10.46 -11.19 -8.28
C GLY A 188 -9.48 -10.37 -7.45
N LEU A 189 -9.53 -9.05 -7.55
CA LEU A 189 -8.75 -8.14 -6.73
C LEU A 189 -9.67 -7.31 -5.85
N LEU A 190 -9.42 -7.32 -4.54
CA LEU A 190 -10.02 -6.41 -3.58
C LEU A 190 -9.17 -5.12 -3.49
N ASP A 191 -9.82 -4.00 -3.76
CA ASP A 191 -9.24 -2.66 -3.88
C ASP A 191 -8.05 -2.59 -4.86
N GLY A 192 -8.01 -3.51 -5.84
CA GLY A 192 -6.90 -3.59 -6.80
C GLY A 192 -5.59 -4.16 -6.23
N ILE A 193 -5.51 -4.47 -4.92
CA ILE A 193 -4.27 -4.91 -4.25
C ILE A 193 -4.34 -6.39 -3.88
N HIS A 194 -5.43 -6.79 -3.24
CA HIS A 194 -5.45 -8.06 -2.51
C HIS A 194 -6.16 -9.12 -3.35
N PRO A 195 -5.45 -10.17 -3.83
CA PRO A 195 -6.09 -11.23 -4.57
C PRO A 195 -7.10 -11.97 -3.67
N ILE A 196 -8.33 -12.10 -4.16
CA ILE A 196 -9.38 -12.90 -3.54
C ILE A 196 -9.72 -14.11 -4.43
N PRO A 197 -10.05 -15.28 -3.84
CA PRO A 197 -10.37 -16.48 -4.61
C PRO A 197 -11.52 -16.26 -5.62
N PRO A 198 -11.51 -16.88 -6.81
CA PRO A 198 -12.51 -16.64 -7.86
C PRO A 198 -13.95 -16.99 -7.44
N GLN A 199 -14.13 -17.98 -6.55
CA GLN A 199 -15.44 -18.29 -5.99
C GLN A 199 -15.95 -17.18 -5.07
N MET A 200 -15.06 -16.62 -4.23
CA MET A 200 -15.37 -15.48 -3.36
C MET A 200 -15.64 -14.22 -4.19
N ALA A 201 -14.84 -13.95 -5.22
CA ALA A 201 -15.04 -12.85 -6.15
C ALA A 201 -16.41 -12.91 -6.85
N ARG A 202 -16.82 -14.09 -7.33
CA ARG A 202 -18.15 -14.31 -7.93
C ARG A 202 -19.29 -14.13 -6.92
N GLN A 203 -19.13 -14.64 -5.70
CA GLN A 203 -20.12 -14.47 -4.64
C GLN A 203 -20.32 -13.00 -4.30
N LEU A 204 -19.23 -12.26 -4.10
CA LEU A 204 -19.27 -10.85 -3.78
C LEU A 204 -19.82 -10.01 -4.94
N ALA A 205 -19.41 -10.29 -6.19
CA ALA A 205 -19.98 -9.63 -7.36
C ALA A 205 -21.48 -9.91 -7.52
N GLY A 206 -21.91 -11.14 -7.25
CA GLY A 206 -23.32 -11.54 -7.33
C GLY A 206 -24.22 -11.01 -6.21
N SER A 207 -23.65 -10.58 -5.08
CA SER A 207 -24.38 -9.98 -3.96
C SER A 207 -24.55 -8.47 -4.04
N GLU A 208 -23.95 -7.82 -5.05
CA GLU A 208 -23.90 -6.37 -5.16
C GLU A 208 -24.75 -5.80 -6.29
N ASN A 209 -25.41 -4.67 -6.01
CA ASN A 209 -26.31 -4.00 -6.94
C ASN A 209 -25.64 -2.89 -7.77
N THR A 210 -24.38 -2.56 -7.46
CA THR A 210 -23.65 -1.45 -8.09
C THR A 210 -22.49 -1.99 -8.92
N TRP A 211 -22.50 -1.68 -10.22
CA TRP A 211 -21.52 -2.19 -11.18
C TRP A 211 -20.92 -1.04 -11.96
N HIS A 212 -19.59 -1.02 -12.08
CA HIS A 212 -18.87 -0.07 -12.93
C HIS A 212 -18.15 -0.84 -14.04
N ARG A 213 -18.40 -0.45 -15.28
CA ARG A 213 -17.72 -1.03 -16.44
C ARG A 213 -16.48 -0.20 -16.74
N VAL A 214 -15.31 -0.82 -16.65
CA VAL A 214 -14.03 -0.22 -17.01
C VAL A 214 -13.55 -0.87 -18.31
N LEU A 215 -13.28 -0.05 -19.32
CA LEU A 215 -12.73 -0.49 -20.60
C LEU A 215 -11.23 -0.23 -20.61
N THR A 216 -10.46 -1.30 -20.63
CA THR A 216 -9.01 -1.28 -20.79
C THR A 216 -8.64 -1.75 -22.19
N ASP A 217 -7.50 -1.28 -22.70
CA ASP A 217 -6.89 -1.86 -23.88
C ASP A 217 -6.60 -3.35 -23.61
N PRO A 218 -7.05 -4.27 -24.49
CA PRO A 218 -7.02 -5.70 -24.23
C PRO A 218 -5.60 -6.29 -24.23
N THR A 219 -4.59 -5.54 -24.67
CA THR A 219 -3.20 -5.99 -24.75
C THR A 219 -2.28 -5.36 -23.71
N THR A 220 -2.62 -4.16 -23.23
CA THR A 220 -1.76 -3.37 -22.35
C THR A 220 -2.39 -3.11 -20.99
N GLY A 221 -3.72 -3.26 -20.86
CA GLY A 221 -4.44 -2.92 -19.63
C GLY A 221 -4.62 -1.41 -19.42
N ALA A 222 -4.20 -0.58 -20.37
CA ALA A 222 -4.29 0.87 -20.28
C ALA A 222 -5.74 1.35 -20.40
N PHE A 223 -6.15 2.38 -19.65
CA PHE A 223 -7.44 3.03 -19.85
C PHE A 223 -7.55 3.61 -21.26
N LEU A 224 -8.75 3.52 -21.85
CA LEU A 224 -9.08 4.26 -23.06
C LEU A 224 -9.96 5.47 -22.71
N PRO A 225 -9.40 6.68 -22.48
CA PRO A 225 -10.19 7.87 -22.15
C PRO A 225 -10.78 8.57 -23.39
N LEU A 226 -11.87 9.31 -23.17
CA LEU A 226 -12.22 10.53 -23.92
C LEU A 226 -11.56 11.73 -23.20
N PRO A 227 -10.96 12.71 -23.90
CA PRO A 227 -10.37 13.89 -23.27
C PRO A 227 -11.44 14.79 -22.62
N ALA A 228 -11.12 15.36 -21.44
CA ALA A 228 -11.99 16.31 -20.75
C ALA A 228 -11.38 17.73 -20.84
N ASP A 229 -12.14 18.65 -21.43
CA ASP A 229 -11.92 20.09 -21.56
C ASP A 229 -12.14 20.87 -20.24
N ARG A 230 -12.15 20.18 -19.10
CA ARG A 230 -12.63 20.70 -17.80
C ARG A 230 -11.67 20.39 -16.68
N TYR A 231 -11.60 21.26 -15.67
CA TYR A 231 -10.77 21.08 -14.47
C TYR A 231 -11.12 19.82 -13.65
N VAL A 232 -12.40 19.46 -13.56
CA VAL A 232 -12.85 18.36 -12.70
C VAL A 232 -12.76 17.02 -13.46
N PRO A 233 -12.03 16.01 -12.94
CA PRO A 233 -11.98 14.68 -13.54
C PRO A 233 -13.37 14.01 -13.60
N THR A 234 -13.62 13.20 -14.62
CA THR A 234 -14.89 12.46 -14.74
C THR A 234 -14.95 11.32 -13.71
N PRO A 235 -16.15 10.88 -13.29
CA PRO A 235 -16.30 9.74 -12.37
C PRO A 235 -15.58 8.47 -12.85
N GLU A 236 -15.59 8.22 -14.16
CA GLU A 236 -14.91 7.08 -14.79
C GLU A 236 -13.39 7.21 -14.68
N MET A 237 -12.84 8.42 -14.86
CA MET A 237 -11.41 8.67 -14.66
C MET A 237 -11.02 8.47 -13.19
N LEU A 238 -11.83 8.97 -12.26
CA LEU A 238 -11.59 8.81 -10.82
C LEU A 238 -11.58 7.33 -10.42
N GLU A 239 -12.50 6.54 -10.98
CA GLU A 239 -12.58 5.11 -10.65
C GLU A 239 -11.43 4.32 -11.26
N TYR A 240 -11.06 4.61 -12.51
CA TYR A 240 -9.87 4.01 -13.13
C TYR A 240 -8.59 4.33 -12.34
N LEU A 241 -8.40 5.58 -11.91
CA LEU A 241 -7.23 5.97 -11.11
C LEU A 241 -7.18 5.24 -9.77
N ARG A 242 -8.33 4.97 -9.14
CA ARG A 242 -8.36 4.17 -7.90
C ARG A 242 -8.02 2.71 -8.14
N LEU A 243 -8.41 2.17 -9.29
CA LEU A 243 -8.13 0.78 -9.66
C LEU A 243 -6.66 0.55 -10.03
N THR A 244 -6.03 1.52 -10.69
CA THR A 244 -4.63 1.42 -11.15
C THR A 244 -3.61 1.98 -10.18
N PHE A 245 -4.02 2.89 -9.30
CA PHE A 245 -3.19 3.35 -8.19
C PHE A 245 -3.91 3.02 -6.90
N PRO A 246 -3.78 1.78 -6.40
CA PRO A 246 -4.56 1.35 -5.26
C PRO A 246 -4.01 1.91 -3.94
N VAL A 247 -2.76 2.40 -3.95
CA VAL A 247 -2.15 3.21 -2.90
C VAL A 247 -1.69 4.56 -3.46
N CYS A 248 -1.50 5.53 -2.56
CA CYS A 248 -1.03 6.87 -2.88
C CYS A 248 0.20 6.82 -3.82
N ALA A 249 0.15 7.58 -4.92
CA ALA A 249 1.14 7.52 -5.99
C ALA A 249 2.57 7.90 -5.57
N VAL A 250 2.75 8.61 -4.45
CA VAL A 250 4.08 8.93 -3.90
C VAL A 250 4.84 7.65 -3.55
N PRO A 251 6.07 7.45 -4.07
CA PRO A 251 6.84 6.24 -3.84
C PRO A 251 7.06 5.95 -2.35
N GLY A 252 6.71 4.73 -1.93
CA GLY A 252 6.82 4.27 -0.55
C GLY A 252 5.63 4.63 0.34
N CYS A 253 4.60 5.30 -0.18
CA CYS A 253 3.35 5.50 0.55
C CYS A 253 2.42 4.28 0.37
N THR A 254 1.95 3.72 1.48
CA THR A 254 1.05 2.56 1.49
C THR A 254 -0.41 2.92 1.77
N ARG A 255 -0.75 4.22 1.81
CA ARG A 255 -2.13 4.65 2.10
C ARG A 255 -3.06 4.30 0.93
N PRO A 256 -4.17 3.58 1.17
CA PRO A 256 -5.09 3.17 0.13
C PRO A 256 -5.84 4.35 -0.48
N THR A 257 -6.01 4.33 -1.80
CA THR A 257 -6.70 5.40 -2.53
C THR A 257 -8.22 5.26 -2.51
N SER A 258 -8.72 4.05 -2.24
CA SER A 258 -10.14 3.71 -2.19
C SER A 258 -10.93 4.56 -1.19
N TRP A 259 -10.30 5.01 -0.09
CA TRP A 259 -10.93 5.86 0.93
C TRP A 259 -10.07 7.01 1.47
N ALA A 260 -8.77 7.06 1.19
CA ALA A 260 -7.85 8.05 1.77
C ALA A 260 -7.00 8.80 0.73
N SER A 261 -7.58 9.17 -0.42
CA SER A 261 -6.88 9.95 -1.46
C SER A 261 -7.69 11.07 -2.09
N GLN A 262 -6.97 12.07 -2.59
CA GLN A 262 -7.45 13.12 -3.47
C GLN A 262 -6.77 12.97 -4.83
N ILE A 263 -7.55 13.07 -5.91
CA ILE A 263 -6.99 13.10 -7.24
C ILE A 263 -6.46 14.51 -7.50
N ASP A 264 -5.20 14.57 -7.88
CA ASP A 264 -4.48 15.81 -8.08
C ASP A 264 -3.85 15.82 -9.47
N HIS A 265 -3.63 17.01 -10.03
CA HIS A 265 -2.96 17.17 -11.31
C HIS A 265 -1.45 17.14 -11.12
N ILE A 266 -0.73 16.41 -11.96
CA ILE A 266 0.74 16.36 -11.92
C ILE A 266 1.30 17.71 -12.36
N GLN A 267 0.96 18.13 -13.57
CA GLN A 267 1.10 19.51 -14.01
C GLN A 267 -0.19 20.26 -13.66
N GLU A 268 -0.05 21.28 -12.80
CA GLU A 268 -1.18 22.07 -12.32
C GLU A 268 -2.05 22.59 -13.47
N TYR A 269 -3.36 22.46 -13.29
CA TYR A 269 -4.32 23.04 -14.21
C TYR A 269 -4.39 24.57 -14.00
N HIS A 270 -4.26 25.33 -15.08
CA HIS A 270 -4.26 26.78 -14.99
C HIS A 270 -5.66 27.35 -15.18
N HIS A 271 -6.34 27.73 -14.08
CA HIS A 271 -7.75 28.12 -14.08
C HIS A 271 -8.12 29.30 -15.00
N THR A 272 -7.19 30.23 -15.22
CA THR A 272 -7.44 31.43 -16.05
C THR A 272 -7.04 31.24 -17.51
N HIS A 273 -6.12 30.33 -17.79
CA HIS A 273 -5.58 30.06 -19.14
C HIS A 273 -5.33 28.55 -19.29
N PRO A 274 -6.38 27.72 -19.39
CA PRO A 274 -6.27 26.26 -19.40
C PRO A 274 -5.27 25.69 -20.42
N GLU A 275 -5.12 26.35 -21.56
CA GLU A 275 -4.20 26.00 -22.64
C GLU A 275 -2.71 26.11 -22.27
N THR A 276 -2.40 26.79 -21.17
CA THR A 276 -1.02 26.96 -20.67
C THR A 276 -0.71 26.08 -19.45
N GLY A 277 -1.73 25.42 -18.88
CA GLY A 277 -1.61 24.49 -17.76
C GLY A 277 -1.66 23.02 -18.20
N GLY A 278 -1.62 22.10 -17.24
CA GLY A 278 -1.81 20.67 -17.51
C GLY A 278 -3.29 20.33 -17.76
N THR A 279 -3.57 19.41 -18.69
CA THR A 279 -4.94 18.95 -19.01
C THR A 279 -5.47 17.98 -17.95
N THR A 280 -6.80 17.86 -17.82
CA THR A 280 -7.42 16.88 -16.92
C THR A 280 -7.59 15.56 -17.65
N GLU A 281 -6.51 14.81 -17.74
CA GLU A 281 -6.46 13.50 -18.40
C GLU A 281 -5.73 12.49 -17.52
N ILE A 282 -6.05 11.19 -17.68
CA ILE A 282 -5.44 10.12 -16.87
C ILE A 282 -3.92 10.22 -16.78
N PRO A 283 -3.16 10.49 -17.87
CA PRO A 283 -1.72 10.69 -17.76
C PRO A 283 -1.32 11.83 -16.81
N ASN A 284 -2.07 12.93 -16.75
CA ASN A 284 -1.77 14.09 -15.91
C ASN A 284 -2.44 14.04 -14.53
N LEU A 285 -3.12 12.95 -14.16
CA LEU A 285 -3.78 12.80 -12.87
C LEU A 285 -3.12 11.71 -12.03
N HIS A 286 -3.12 11.90 -10.72
CA HIS A 286 -2.70 10.87 -9.77
C HIS A 286 -3.43 10.96 -8.42
N PRO A 287 -3.65 9.84 -7.71
CA PRO A 287 -4.16 9.89 -6.35
C PRO A 287 -3.05 10.15 -5.34
N LEU A 288 -3.23 11.18 -4.53
CA LEU A 288 -2.38 11.49 -3.39
C LEU A 288 -3.16 11.34 -2.08
N CYS A 289 -2.58 10.68 -1.08
CA CYS A 289 -3.16 10.74 0.25
C CYS A 289 -3.14 12.17 0.78
N TRP A 290 -4.05 12.50 1.69
CA TRP A 290 -4.20 13.85 2.23
C TRP A 290 -2.85 14.50 2.66
N ARG A 291 -1.99 13.73 3.35
CA ARG A 291 -0.65 14.21 3.75
C ARG A 291 0.22 14.59 2.55
N HIS A 292 0.27 13.76 1.52
CA HIS A 292 1.12 13.99 0.35
C HIS A 292 0.53 15.04 -0.60
N HIS A 293 -0.80 15.13 -0.68
CA HIS A 293 -1.48 16.23 -1.33
C HIS A 293 -1.08 17.56 -0.67
N GLN A 294 -1.17 17.67 0.66
CA GLN A 294 -0.73 18.86 1.38
C GLN A 294 0.76 19.17 1.18
N MET A 295 1.62 18.15 1.11
CA MET A 295 3.03 18.35 0.81
C MET A 295 3.26 18.89 -0.61
N LYS A 296 2.49 18.42 -1.60
CA LYS A 296 2.52 18.97 -2.97
C LYS A 296 2.05 20.41 -2.99
N THR A 297 0.89 20.69 -2.38
CA THR A 297 0.37 22.05 -2.25
C THR A 297 1.36 23.00 -1.57
N ALA A 298 2.14 22.51 -0.60
CA ALA A 298 3.17 23.28 0.10
C ALA A 298 4.52 23.36 -0.65
N GLY A 299 4.62 22.83 -1.87
CA GLY A 299 5.85 22.82 -2.68
C GLY A 299 6.96 21.93 -2.11
N LEU A 300 6.61 21.01 -1.21
CA LEU A 300 7.55 20.07 -0.56
C LEU A 300 7.70 18.77 -1.34
N LEU A 301 6.87 18.59 -2.36
CA LEU A 301 6.77 17.40 -3.18
C LEU A 301 6.36 17.83 -4.59
N ASP A 302 7.17 17.49 -5.58
CA ASP A 302 6.96 17.88 -6.97
C ASP A 302 7.02 16.66 -7.90
N PRO A 303 5.89 16.26 -8.51
CA PRO A 303 5.84 15.19 -9.49
C PRO A 303 6.10 15.71 -10.90
N ILE A 304 7.08 15.15 -11.61
CA ILE A 304 7.36 15.43 -13.01
C ILE A 304 7.15 14.15 -13.80
N LYS A 305 6.11 14.11 -14.63
CA LYS A 305 5.85 12.96 -15.49
C LYS A 305 6.54 13.13 -16.83
N LYS A 306 7.26 12.08 -17.24
CA LYS A 306 7.81 12.01 -18.59
C LYS A 306 6.66 11.55 -19.49
N SER A 307 6.31 12.38 -20.48
CA SER A 307 5.21 12.08 -21.41
C SER A 307 5.34 10.67 -21.96
N ILE A 308 4.21 9.96 -22.00
CA ILE A 308 4.05 8.74 -22.79
C ILE A 308 4.25 9.18 -24.24
N THR A 309 5.33 8.76 -24.89
CA THR A 309 5.41 8.89 -26.34
C THR A 309 4.51 7.80 -26.90
N HIS A 310 3.27 8.13 -27.26
CA HIS A 310 2.49 7.20 -28.09
C HIS A 310 3.28 6.99 -29.38
N PRO A 311 3.65 5.74 -29.74
CA PRO A 311 4.23 5.51 -31.05
C PRO A 311 3.16 5.90 -32.08
N THR A 312 3.39 6.96 -32.83
CA THR A 312 2.53 7.42 -33.94
C THR A 312 2.52 6.44 -35.12
N THR A 313 3.13 5.26 -34.96
CA THR A 313 3.27 4.26 -36.00
C THR A 313 2.76 2.90 -35.49
N PRO A 314 1.82 2.23 -36.17
CA PRO A 314 1.19 0.97 -35.72
C PRO A 314 2.15 -0.24 -35.63
N THR A 315 3.44 -0.06 -35.89
CA THR A 315 4.41 -1.14 -36.09
C THR A 315 5.29 -1.44 -34.88
N ASN A 316 5.23 -0.66 -33.79
CA ASN A 316 6.04 -0.95 -32.59
C ASN A 316 5.15 -1.22 -31.38
N THR A 317 4.94 -2.51 -31.09
CA THR A 317 4.10 -3.07 -30.01
C THR A 317 4.75 -3.01 -28.63
N GLN A 318 5.65 -2.06 -28.38
CA GLN A 318 6.26 -1.89 -27.07
C GLN A 318 5.59 -0.73 -26.35
N PHE A 319 4.64 -1.07 -25.48
CA PHE A 319 4.10 -0.15 -24.50
C PHE A 319 5.18 0.11 -23.43
N GLU A 320 5.58 1.37 -23.27
CA GLU A 320 6.37 1.82 -22.13
C GLU A 320 5.44 2.49 -21.12
N PRO A 321 5.34 2.00 -19.87
CA PRO A 321 4.56 2.65 -18.83
C PRO A 321 5.01 4.10 -18.65
N GLY A 322 4.06 5.01 -18.46
CA GLY A 322 4.37 6.38 -18.07
C GLY A 322 5.27 6.37 -16.83
N THR A 323 6.31 7.19 -16.82
CA THR A 323 7.22 7.27 -15.66
C THR A 323 7.03 8.61 -14.98
N THR A 324 6.72 8.57 -13.68
CA THR A 324 6.65 9.77 -12.83
C THR A 324 7.93 9.88 -12.01
N THR A 325 8.60 11.02 -12.12
CA THR A 325 9.77 11.36 -11.32
C THR A 325 9.32 12.25 -10.18
N TRP A 326 9.56 11.83 -8.95
CA TRP A 326 9.16 12.53 -7.74
C TRP A 326 10.36 13.23 -7.13
N THR A 327 10.26 14.55 -7.03
CA THR A 327 11.19 15.36 -6.26
C THR A 327 10.55 15.62 -4.91
N ILE A 328 11.00 14.88 -3.89
CA ILE A 328 10.56 15.09 -2.51
C ILE A 328 11.63 15.92 -1.82
N ARG A 329 11.23 17.03 -1.17
CA ARG A 329 12.17 17.94 -0.52
C ARG A 329 13.11 17.16 0.40
N ASN A 330 14.41 17.37 0.23
CA ASN A 330 15.50 16.71 0.98
C ASN A 330 15.62 15.19 0.75
N SER A 331 15.15 14.68 -0.38
CA SER A 331 15.35 13.29 -0.81
C SER A 331 15.82 13.23 -2.27
N PRO A 332 16.61 12.21 -2.65
CA PRO A 332 16.95 11.99 -4.04
C PRO A 332 15.67 11.75 -4.87
N PRO A 333 15.65 12.15 -6.15
CA PRO A 333 14.52 11.87 -7.03
C PRO A 333 14.19 10.39 -7.06
N ARG A 334 12.91 10.06 -7.04
CA ARG A 334 12.43 8.67 -7.15
C ARG A 334 11.60 8.51 -8.41
N HIS A 335 11.75 7.39 -9.10
CA HIS A 335 10.97 7.08 -10.28
C HIS A 335 9.91 6.02 -9.94
N THR A 336 8.67 6.28 -10.32
CA THR A 336 7.58 5.29 -10.29
C THR A 336 7.09 5.05 -11.71
N LEU A 337 6.88 3.80 -12.05
CA LEU A 337 6.19 3.42 -13.28
C LEU A 337 4.69 3.46 -13.01
N ASP A 338 3.91 3.93 -13.97
CA ASP A 338 2.46 3.82 -13.94
C ASP A 338 2.09 2.33 -13.97
N GLU A 339 1.30 1.87 -13.01
CA GLU A 339 0.78 0.51 -13.01
C GLU A 339 -0.34 0.41 -14.05
N CYS A 340 -0.17 -0.49 -15.02
CA CYS A 340 -1.27 -0.93 -15.88
C CYS A 340 -2.09 -1.98 -15.12
N ASP A 341 -3.35 -2.20 -15.51
CA ASP A 341 -4.18 -3.27 -14.94
C ASP A 341 -3.34 -4.55 -14.77
N LEU A 342 -3.16 -4.97 -13.51
CA LEU A 342 -2.17 -5.96 -13.10
C LEU A 342 -2.35 -7.33 -13.79
N ILE A 343 -3.56 -7.63 -14.26
CA ILE A 343 -3.88 -8.93 -14.85
C ILE A 343 -3.55 -8.96 -16.35
N THR A 344 -3.75 -7.85 -17.06
CA THR A 344 -3.68 -7.83 -18.53
C THR A 344 -2.26 -8.07 -19.08
N PRO A 345 -1.20 -7.38 -18.63
CA PRO A 345 0.18 -7.66 -19.05
C PRO A 345 0.63 -9.08 -18.71
N TRP A 346 0.20 -9.63 -17.56
CA TRP A 346 0.50 -11.01 -17.17
C TRP A 346 -0.20 -12.03 -18.07
N LEU A 347 -1.49 -11.82 -18.37
CA LEU A 347 -2.26 -12.66 -19.31
C LEU A 347 -1.65 -12.62 -20.71
N VAL A 348 -1.34 -11.43 -21.22
CA VAL A 348 -0.77 -11.24 -22.56
C VAL A 348 0.62 -11.85 -22.65
N HIS A 349 1.46 -11.71 -21.61
CA HIS A 349 2.76 -12.38 -21.54
C HIS A 349 2.60 -13.91 -21.58
N THR A 350 1.66 -14.45 -20.80
CA THR A 350 1.37 -15.88 -20.73
C THR A 350 0.89 -16.40 -22.08
N PHE A 351 -0.13 -15.78 -22.68
CA PHE A 351 -0.65 -16.17 -23.99
C PHE A 351 0.39 -16.04 -25.11
N THR A 352 1.19 -14.97 -25.12
CA THR A 352 2.25 -14.77 -26.12
C THR A 352 3.33 -15.84 -26.01
N THR A 353 3.71 -16.20 -24.78
CA THR A 353 4.72 -17.25 -24.53
C THR A 353 4.18 -18.61 -24.97
N THR A 354 2.97 -18.98 -24.57
CA THR A 354 2.32 -20.23 -25.00
C THR A 354 2.11 -20.29 -26.51
N TRP A 355 1.77 -19.17 -27.16
CA TRP A 355 1.62 -19.09 -28.61
C TRP A 355 2.95 -19.28 -29.35
N LYS A 356 4.04 -18.68 -28.86
CA LYS A 356 5.39 -18.88 -29.42
C LYS A 356 5.83 -20.34 -29.28
N GLU A 357 5.59 -20.97 -28.14
CA GLU A 357 5.87 -22.40 -27.92
C GLU A 357 5.04 -23.31 -28.83
N PHE A 358 3.79 -22.92 -29.11
CA PHE A 358 2.94 -23.64 -30.06
C PHE A 358 3.45 -23.49 -31.50
N GLN A 359 3.83 -22.28 -31.92
CA GLN A 359 4.43 -22.05 -33.24
C GLN A 359 5.75 -22.82 -33.41
N GLN A 360 6.60 -22.87 -32.39
CA GLN A 360 7.84 -23.66 -32.40
C GLN A 360 7.55 -25.17 -32.54
N ARG A 361 6.51 -25.68 -31.88
CA ARG A 361 6.07 -27.08 -32.03
C ARG A 361 5.55 -27.38 -33.43
N LEU A 362 4.80 -26.46 -34.04
CA LEU A 362 4.36 -26.59 -35.44
C LEU A 362 5.54 -26.60 -36.42
N THR A 363 6.57 -25.78 -36.19
CA THR A 363 7.77 -25.79 -37.04
C THR A 363 8.59 -27.07 -36.86
N HIS A 364 8.62 -27.66 -35.66
CA HIS A 364 9.26 -28.96 -35.43
C HIS A 364 8.48 -30.15 -36.03
N HIS A 365 7.15 -30.08 -36.13
CA HIS A 365 6.34 -31.10 -36.82
C HIS A 365 6.34 -30.97 -38.35
N ASN A 366 6.71 -29.81 -38.90
CA ASN A 366 6.72 -29.55 -40.35
C ASN A 366 8.09 -29.80 -41.02
N HIS A 367 9.06 -30.40 -40.33
CA HIS A 367 10.22 -30.99 -40.99
C HIS A 367 9.98 -32.50 -41.21
N PRO A 368 9.75 -32.94 -42.46
CA PRO A 368 9.72 -34.36 -42.75
C PRO A 368 11.13 -34.93 -42.61
N ASP A 369 11.25 -36.19 -42.18
CA ASP A 369 12.53 -36.91 -42.22
C ASP A 369 13.15 -36.78 -43.62
N PRO A 370 14.49 -36.60 -43.71
CA PRO A 370 15.14 -36.48 -45.00
C PRO A 370 14.85 -37.72 -45.85
N PRO A 371 14.62 -37.57 -47.17
CA PRO A 371 14.27 -38.70 -48.02
C PRO A 371 15.42 -39.73 -48.01
N PRO A 372 15.11 -41.04 -48.08
CA PRO A 372 16.16 -42.05 -48.16
C PRO A 372 17.03 -41.82 -49.40
N ASP A 373 18.33 -42.05 -49.26
CA ASP A 373 19.31 -41.83 -50.33
C ASP A 373 18.90 -42.60 -51.60
N PRO A 374 19.07 -41.99 -52.80
CA PRO A 374 18.66 -42.61 -54.04
C PRO A 374 19.51 -43.85 -54.34
N GLU A 375 18.84 -44.93 -54.77
CA GLU A 375 19.53 -46.15 -55.23
C GLU A 375 20.49 -45.82 -56.38
N PRO A 376 21.70 -46.40 -56.37
CA PRO A 376 22.69 -46.14 -57.41
C PRO A 376 22.19 -46.66 -58.77
N PRO A 377 22.47 -45.93 -59.87
CA PRO A 377 21.95 -46.29 -61.18
C PRO A 377 22.51 -47.63 -61.67
N PRO A 378 21.74 -48.39 -62.45
CA PRO A 378 22.11 -49.74 -62.83
C PRO A 378 23.19 -49.70 -63.90
N PHE A 379 24.41 -50.14 -63.57
CA PHE A 379 25.31 -50.89 -64.44
C PHE A 379 26.22 -51.79 -63.61
#